data_AF-A0A2W4M6G4-F1
#
_entry.id   AF-A0A2W4M6G4-F1
#
_cell.length_a   1.000
_cell.length_b   1.000
_cell.length_c   1.000
_cell.angle_alpha   90.00
_cell.angle_beta   90.00
_cell.angle_gamma   90.00
#
_symmetry.space_group_name_H-M   'P 1'
#
loop_
_entity.id
_entity.type
_entity.pdbx_description
1 polymer ?
#
loop_
_entity_poly.entity_id
_entity_poly.type
_entity_poly.pdbx_seq_one_letter_code
_entity_poly.pdbx_strand_id
1 'polypeptide(L)'
;MTEVLFGIGVLLLLLAVHPFVTYPLSLLAIRAVQRPRAPTMPSQPLPLSFAICMCAYNEEPVIERKILNLLDLRREEPDLEILVYDDASTDRTAEILEKYADRIDLHLAEQRRGKTYGMN
;
A
#
# COMPACT_ATOMS: atom_id res chain seq x y z
N MET A 1 22.54 -41.23 -26.28
CA MET A 1 22.10 -39.82 -26.42
C MET A 1 20.63 -39.66 -26.06
N THR A 2 19.74 -40.52 -26.55
CA THR A 2 18.31 -40.56 -26.18
C THR A 2 18.05 -40.76 -24.69
N GLU A 3 18.74 -41.71 -24.04
CA GLU A 3 18.61 -41.98 -22.60
C GLU A 3 18.97 -40.76 -21.73
N VAL A 4 20.01 -40.03 -22.14
CA VAL A 4 20.46 -38.82 -21.42
C VAL A 4 19.43 -37.69 -21.57
N LEU A 5 18.89 -37.50 -22.77
CA LEU A 5 17.84 -36.50 -23.02
C LEU A 5 16.55 -36.84 -22.26
N PHE A 6 16.19 -38.11 -22.19
CA PHE A 6 15.05 -38.58 -21.41
C PHE A 6 15.24 -38.27 -19.91
N GLY A 7 16.41 -38.57 -19.34
CA GLY A 7 16.72 -38.26 -17.95
C GLY A 7 16.64 -36.76 -17.63
N ILE A 8 17.17 -35.91 -18.53
CA ILE A 8 17.08 -34.44 -18.39
C ILE A 8 15.62 -33.98 -18.44
N GLY A 9 14.81 -34.53 -19.35
CA GLY A 9 13.39 -34.20 -19.47
C GLY A 9 12.59 -34.52 -18.20
N VAL A 10 12.83 -35.69 -17.60
CA VAL A 10 12.20 -36.08 -16.33
C VAL A 10 12.63 -35.13 -15.21
N LEU A 11 13.91 -34.78 -15.12
CA LEU A 11 14.40 -33.83 -14.11
C LEU A 11 13.74 -32.45 -14.23
N LEU A 12 13.64 -31.91 -15.46
CA LEU A 12 12.99 -30.63 -15.70
C LEU A 12 11.50 -30.65 -15.35
N LEU A 13 10.81 -31.76 -15.64
CA LEU A 13 9.40 -31.92 -15.30
C LEU A 13 9.20 -31.98 -13.77
N LEU A 14 10.07 -32.67 -13.04
CA LEU A 14 10.05 -32.68 -11.57
C LEU A 14 10.30 -31.28 -10.98
N LEU A 15 11.27 -30.53 -11.53
CA LEU A 15 11.54 -29.15 -11.12
C LEU A 15 10.35 -28.21 -11.43
N ALA A 16 9.68 -28.40 -12.56
CA ALA A 16 8.50 -27.63 -12.92
C ALA A 16 7.30 -27.93 -12.00
N VAL A 17 7.14 -29.19 -11.58
CA VAL A 17 6.06 -29.62 -10.67
C VAL A 17 6.32 -29.19 -9.21
N HIS A 18 7.59 -29.07 -8.82
CA HIS A 18 8.01 -28.73 -7.44
C HIS A 18 7.25 -27.55 -6.80
N PRO A 19 7.21 -26.34 -7.40
CA PRO A 19 6.56 -25.17 -6.80
C PRO A 19 5.04 -25.30 -6.68
N PHE A 20 4.41 -26.12 -7.53
CA PHE A 20 2.95 -26.27 -7.55
C PHE A 20 2.43 -27.43 -6.69
N VAL A 21 3.27 -28.40 -6.37
CA VAL A 21 2.84 -29.60 -5.62
C VAL A 21 3.63 -29.77 -4.34
N THR A 22 4.93 -30.00 -4.42
CA THR A 22 5.72 -30.34 -3.23
C THR A 22 5.89 -29.17 -2.27
N TYR A 23 6.00 -27.94 -2.77
CA TYR A 23 6.08 -26.73 -1.93
C TYR A 23 4.78 -26.46 -1.14
N PRO A 24 3.58 -26.38 -1.76
CA PRO A 24 2.35 -26.19 -1.00
C PRO A 24 2.07 -27.36 -0.03
N LEU A 25 2.34 -28.60 -0.42
CA LEU A 25 2.17 -29.75 0.47
C LEU A 25 3.10 -29.69 1.68
N SER A 26 4.36 -29.28 1.50
CA SER A 26 5.29 -29.14 2.62
C SER A 26 4.87 -28.02 3.56
N LEU A 27 4.37 -26.89 3.06
CA LEU A 27 3.79 -25.83 3.89
C LEU A 27 2.58 -26.32 4.70
N LEU A 28 1.69 -27.12 4.11
CA LEU A 28 0.56 -27.71 4.81
C LEU A 28 1.01 -28.68 5.93
N ALA A 29 2.01 -29.52 5.65
CA ALA A 29 2.60 -30.41 6.63
C ALA A 29 3.24 -29.64 7.79
N ILE A 30 4.00 -28.58 7.48
CA ILE A 30 4.61 -27.69 8.47
C ILE A 30 3.53 -27.03 9.34
N ARG A 31 2.45 -26.51 8.74
CA ARG A 31 1.32 -25.93 9.48
C ARG A 31 0.59 -26.94 10.36
N ALA A 32 0.52 -28.20 9.97
CA ALA A 32 -0.11 -29.25 10.78
C ALA A 32 0.71 -29.62 12.03
N VAL A 33 2.04 -29.53 11.93
CA VAL A 33 2.96 -29.84 13.05
C VAL A 33 3.20 -28.61 13.94
N GLN A 34 3.24 -27.42 13.34
CA GLN A 34 3.41 -26.18 14.09
C GLN A 34 2.08 -25.76 14.72
N ARG A 35 2.03 -25.73 16.05
CA ARG A 35 0.93 -25.04 16.73
C ARG A 35 1.04 -23.56 16.41
N PRO A 36 0.03 -22.93 15.80
CA PRO A 36 0.05 -21.48 15.63
C PRO A 36 0.21 -20.87 17.02
N ARG A 37 1.27 -20.09 17.20
CA ARG A 37 1.40 -19.25 18.39
C ARG A 37 0.19 -18.33 18.35
N ALA A 38 -0.69 -18.44 19.32
CA ALA A 38 -1.82 -17.52 19.43
C ALA A 38 -1.23 -16.12 19.40
N PRO A 39 -1.68 -15.24 18.48
CA PRO A 39 -1.25 -13.85 18.51
C PRO A 39 -1.56 -13.33 19.91
N THR A 40 -0.55 -12.77 20.57
CA THR A 40 -0.75 -12.05 21.83
C THR A 40 -1.59 -10.83 21.48
N MET A 41 -2.92 -10.96 21.59
CA MET A 41 -3.80 -9.82 21.39
C MET A 41 -3.49 -8.83 22.51
N PRO A 42 -3.08 -7.59 22.19
CA PRO A 42 -2.92 -6.58 23.22
C PRO A 42 -4.25 -6.43 23.96
N SER A 43 -4.17 -6.31 25.29
CA SER A 43 -5.31 -6.23 26.20
C SER A 43 -6.21 -5.01 25.98
N GLN A 44 -5.74 -4.05 25.18
CA GLN A 44 -6.50 -2.95 24.63
C GLN A 44 -6.17 -2.85 23.13
N PRO A 45 -7.17 -2.58 22.26
CA PRO A 45 -6.86 -2.22 20.88
C PRO A 45 -5.95 -0.98 20.93
N LEU A 46 -4.75 -1.11 20.38
CA LEU A 46 -3.92 0.06 20.13
C LEU A 46 -4.73 1.00 19.22
N PRO A 47 -4.70 2.32 19.44
CA PRO A 47 -5.26 3.24 18.47
C PRO A 47 -4.65 2.91 17.11
N LEU A 48 -5.49 2.72 16.11
CA LEU A 48 -5.06 2.48 14.74
C LEU A 48 -4.40 3.79 14.27
N SER A 49 -3.08 3.88 14.37
CA SER A 49 -2.31 4.96 13.78
C SER A 49 -2.09 4.62 12.31
N PHE A 50 -2.79 5.33 11.44
CA PHE A 50 -2.61 5.22 9.99
C PHE A 50 -2.70 6.60 9.35
N ALA A 51 -2.01 6.74 8.23
CA ALA A 51 -2.03 7.94 7.42
C ALA A 51 -2.76 7.68 6.10
N ILE A 52 -3.51 8.67 5.63
CA ILE A 52 -3.98 8.72 4.25
C ILE A 52 -3.06 9.65 3.48
N CYS A 53 -2.26 9.07 2.59
CA CYS A 53 -1.41 9.80 1.66
C CYS A 53 -2.11 9.99 0.31
N MET A 54 -2.10 11.21 -0.23
CA MET A 54 -2.62 11.48 -1.56
C MET A 54 -1.70 12.40 -2.35
N CYS A 55 -1.57 12.11 -3.65
CA CYS A 55 -0.94 12.99 -4.63
C CYS A 55 -2.04 13.64 -5.47
N ALA A 56 -1.97 14.95 -5.65
CA ALA A 56 -2.88 15.75 -6.47
C ALA A 56 -2.11 16.38 -7.64
N TYR A 57 -2.74 16.47 -8.80
CA TYR A 57 -2.25 17.23 -9.96
C TYR A 57 -3.44 17.68 -10.81
N ASN A 58 -3.70 18.97 -10.86
CA ASN A 58 -4.84 19.58 -11.57
C ASN A 58 -6.20 18.96 -11.21
N GLU A 59 -6.50 18.95 -9.91
CA GLU A 59 -7.73 18.38 -9.31
C GLU A 59 -8.70 19.48 -8.82
N GLU A 60 -8.61 20.72 -9.33
CA GLU A 60 -9.45 21.86 -8.93
C GLU A 60 -10.95 21.51 -8.76
N PRO A 61 -11.60 20.74 -9.68
CA PRO A 61 -13.03 20.46 -9.57
C PRO A 61 -13.42 19.55 -8.40
N VAL A 62 -12.48 18.81 -7.81
CA VAL A 62 -12.77 17.74 -6.84
C VAL A 62 -11.96 17.80 -5.56
N ILE A 63 -10.84 18.53 -5.54
CA ILE A 63 -9.88 18.49 -4.45
C ILE A 63 -10.48 18.99 -3.12
N GLU A 64 -11.28 20.05 -3.17
CA GLU A 64 -11.94 20.59 -1.96
C GLU A 64 -12.86 19.56 -1.31
N ARG A 65 -13.75 18.96 -2.12
CA ARG A 65 -14.66 17.91 -1.65
C ARG A 65 -13.88 16.72 -1.09
N LYS A 66 -12.75 16.37 -1.69
CA LYS A 66 -11.91 15.26 -1.21
C LYS A 66 -11.32 15.57 0.17
N ILE A 67 -10.76 16.76 0.37
CA ILE A 67 -10.22 17.18 1.67
C ILE A 67 -11.30 17.23 2.73
N LEU A 68 -12.46 17.83 2.44
CA LEU A 68 -13.59 17.87 3.39
C LEU A 68 -14.01 16.46 3.85
N ASN A 69 -14.11 15.50 2.92
CA ASN A 69 -14.40 14.12 3.27
C ASN A 69 -13.34 13.47 4.16
N LEU A 70 -12.05 13.76 3.94
CA LEU A 70 -10.96 13.23 4.79
C LEU A 70 -10.98 13.87 6.19
N LEU A 71 -11.30 15.17 6.26
CA LEU A 71 -11.44 15.88 7.53
C LEU A 71 -12.63 15.36 8.34
N ASP A 72 -13.74 15.01 7.68
CA ASP A 72 -14.88 14.36 8.33
C ASP A 72 -14.50 12.98 8.86
N LEU A 73 -13.73 12.18 8.11
CA LEU A 73 -13.22 10.89 8.59
C LEU A 73 -12.33 11.05 9.84
N ARG A 74 -11.46 12.06 9.88
CA ARG A 74 -10.63 12.33 11.07
C ARG A 74 -11.42 12.76 12.31
N ARG A 75 -12.67 13.22 12.16
CA ARG A 75 -13.54 13.45 13.33
C ARG A 75 -13.92 12.13 14.02
N GLU A 76 -14.04 11.05 13.25
CA GLU A 76 -14.32 9.70 13.76
C GLU A 76 -13.03 9.01 14.23
N GLU A 77 -11.91 9.29 13.56
CA GLU A 77 -10.58 8.75 13.87
C GLU A 77 -9.58 9.90 14.15
N PRO A 78 -9.50 10.41 15.39
CA PRO A 78 -8.72 11.62 15.71
C PRO A 78 -7.21 11.50 15.43
N ASP A 79 -6.68 10.27 15.47
CA ASP A 79 -5.27 9.97 15.23
C ASP A 79 -4.94 9.80 13.73
N LEU A 80 -5.92 10.02 12.83
CA LEU A 80 -5.72 9.94 11.38
C LEU A 80 -4.84 11.08 10.86
N GLU A 81 -3.69 10.71 10.30
CA GLU A 81 -2.83 11.63 9.57
C GLU A 81 -3.31 11.79 8.12
N ILE A 82 -3.31 13.03 7.60
CA ILE A 82 -3.71 13.34 6.21
C ILE A 82 -2.52 14.01 5.55
N LEU A 83 -1.83 13.26 4.68
CA LEU A 83 -0.63 13.71 3.95
C LEU A 83 -1.01 13.99 2.50
N VAL A 84 -0.78 15.21 2.03
CA VAL A 84 -1.17 15.67 0.69
C VAL A 84 0.04 16.23 -0.03
N TYR A 85 0.36 15.66 -1.18
CA TYR A 85 1.39 16.14 -2.09
C TYR A 85 0.75 16.73 -3.35
N ASP A 86 0.93 18.02 -3.59
CA ASP A 86 0.57 18.65 -4.86
C ASP A 86 1.77 18.59 -5.83
N ASP A 87 1.59 17.93 -6.97
CA ASP A 87 2.66 17.67 -7.95
C ASP A 87 2.88 18.84 -8.91
N ALA A 88 3.02 20.05 -8.36
CA ALA A 88 3.13 21.31 -9.09
C ALA A 88 1.92 21.54 -10.01
N SER A 89 0.72 21.58 -9.43
CA SER A 89 -0.51 21.87 -10.17
C SER A 89 -0.45 23.26 -10.82
N THR A 90 -1.05 23.36 -12.01
CA THR A 90 -1.11 24.60 -12.80
C THR A 90 -2.48 25.28 -12.75
N ASP A 91 -3.47 24.62 -12.17
CA ASP A 91 -4.79 25.15 -11.89
C ASP A 91 -4.88 25.65 -10.44
N ARG A 92 -6.09 25.84 -9.89
CA ARG A 92 -6.27 26.33 -8.52
C ARG A 92 -6.18 25.25 -7.45
N THR A 93 -5.69 24.04 -7.77
CA THR A 93 -5.59 22.93 -6.80
C THR A 93 -4.78 23.33 -5.57
N ALA A 94 -3.59 23.90 -5.76
CA ALA A 94 -2.73 24.34 -4.66
C ALA A 94 -3.41 25.42 -3.80
N GLU A 95 -3.98 26.46 -4.42
CA GLU A 95 -4.73 27.52 -3.73
C GLU A 95 -5.87 26.97 -2.87
N ILE A 96 -6.58 25.95 -3.36
CA ILE A 96 -7.65 25.29 -2.60
C ILE A 96 -7.07 24.51 -1.43
N LEU A 97 -6.00 23.74 -1.64
CA LEU A 97 -5.34 22.94 -0.61
C LEU A 97 -4.75 23.80 0.51
N GLU A 98 -4.17 24.95 0.18
CA GLU A 98 -3.58 25.89 1.15
C GLU A 98 -4.59 26.38 2.20
N LYS A 99 -5.88 26.48 1.86
CA LYS A 99 -6.95 26.83 2.81
C LYS A 99 -7.12 25.83 3.97
N TYR A 100 -6.56 24.63 3.81
CA TYR A 100 -6.64 23.54 4.76
C TYR A 100 -5.26 23.14 5.31
N ALA A 101 -4.19 23.88 5.00
CA ALA A 101 -2.82 23.58 5.45
C ALA A 101 -2.64 23.62 6.98
N ASP A 102 -3.55 24.26 7.72
CA ASP A 102 -3.63 24.20 9.19
C ASP A 102 -4.15 22.85 9.71
N ARG A 103 -4.73 22.05 8.81
CA ARG A 103 -5.47 20.82 9.12
C ARG A 103 -4.91 19.61 8.38
N ILE A 104 -4.01 19.74 7.41
CA ILE A 104 -3.40 18.61 6.70
C ILE A 104 -1.90 18.84 6.60
N ASP A 105 -1.13 17.78 6.44
CA ASP A 105 0.29 17.92 6.05
C ASP A 105 0.34 18.10 4.54
N LEU A 106 0.58 19.34 4.09
CA LEU A 106 0.58 19.72 2.69
C LEU A 106 2.01 19.95 2.19
N HIS A 107 2.40 19.21 1.16
CA HIS A 107 3.65 19.40 0.43
C HIS A 107 3.36 19.89 -0.99
N LEU A 108 3.80 21.11 -1.31
CA LEU A 108 3.72 21.66 -2.66
C LEU A 108 5.04 21.43 -3.39
N ALA A 109 5.00 20.71 -4.50
CA ALA A 109 6.20 20.47 -5.31
C ALA A 109 6.54 21.69 -6.16
N GLU A 110 7.84 22.00 -6.26
CA GLU A 110 8.34 23.05 -7.17
C GLU A 110 8.23 22.64 -8.65
N GLN A 111 8.27 21.34 -8.94
CA GLN A 111 8.20 20.80 -10.29
C GLN A 111 7.47 19.46 -10.30
N ARG A 112 6.81 19.17 -11.42
CA ARG A 112 6.08 17.92 -11.62
C ARG A 112 7.03 16.73 -11.71
N ARG A 113 6.87 15.75 -10.81
CA ARG A 113 7.67 14.51 -10.74
C ARG A 113 6.82 13.23 -10.80
N GLY A 114 5.51 13.36 -10.79
CA GLY A 114 4.56 12.26 -10.89
C GLY A 114 4.23 11.61 -9.55
N LYS A 115 3.12 10.88 -9.53
CA LYS A 115 2.56 10.22 -8.34
C LYS A 115 3.56 9.30 -7.62
N THR A 116 4.38 8.56 -8.35
CA THR A 116 5.37 7.66 -7.73
C THR A 116 6.37 8.43 -6.88
N TYR A 117 6.80 9.61 -7.34
CA TYR A 117 7.70 10.46 -6.56
C TYR A 117 7.00 11.00 -5.31
N GLY A 118 5.77 11.51 -5.46
CA GLY A 118 5.01 12.08 -4.34
C GLY A 118 4.52 11.07 -3.28
N MET A 119 4.55 9.78 -3.59
CA MET A 119 4.12 8.70 -2.68
C MET A 119 5.30 7.89 -2.10
N ASN A 120 6.54 8.24 -2.43
CA ASN A 120 7.77 7.64 -1.90
C ASN A 120 8.30 8.47 -0.73
#